data_AF-A0A376VNQ1-F1
#
_entry.id   AF-A0A376VNQ1-F1
#
_cell.length_a   1.000
_cell.length_b   1.000
_cell.length_c   1.000
_cell.angle_alpha   90.00
_cell.angle_beta   90.00
_cell.angle_gamma   90.00
#
_symmetry.space_group_name_H-M   'P 1'
#
loop_
_entity.id
_entity.type
_entity.pdbx_description
1 polymer ?
#
loop_
_entity_poly.entity_id
_entity_poly.type
_entity_poly.pdbx_seq_one_letter_code
_entity_poly.pdbx_strand_id
1 'polypeptide(L)'
;MEQFRPNLVVSGASAWEEDSWKVIRIGDVVFDVVKPCSRCIFTTVSPEKGQKHPAGEPLKTLQSFRTAQDNGDVDFGQNLIARNSGVIRVGDEVEILATAPAKIYGAAAADDTVNITQQPDANVDIDWQGQAFRGNNQQVLLEQLENQGIRIPYSCRAGICGSCRVQLLEGEVTPLKKSAMGDDGTILCCSCVPKTALKLTR
;
A
#
# COMPACT_ATOMS: atom_id res chain seq x y z
N MET A 1 17.23 3.46 0.88
CA MET A 1 16.91 2.06 0.54
C MET A 1 16.09 1.34 1.60
N GLU A 2 16.33 1.58 2.89
CA GLU A 2 15.66 0.86 4.00
C GLU A 2 14.12 0.90 3.95
N GLN A 3 13.53 2.03 3.54
CA GLN A 3 12.08 2.19 3.37
C GLN A 3 11.47 1.21 2.35
N PHE A 4 12.26 0.76 1.36
CA PHE A 4 11.83 -0.19 0.33
C PHE A 4 12.03 -1.66 0.72
N ARG A 5 12.72 -1.90 1.85
CA ARG A 5 12.96 -3.22 2.46
C ARG A 5 13.48 -4.28 1.46
N PRO A 6 14.51 -3.98 0.65
CA PRO A 6 15.10 -4.97 -0.24
C PRO A 6 15.88 -6.02 0.55
N ASN A 7 15.99 -7.23 0.00
CA ASN A 7 16.96 -8.22 0.48
C ASN A 7 18.34 -8.04 -0.17
N LEU A 8 18.37 -7.60 -1.42
CA LEU A 8 19.57 -7.41 -2.22
C LEU A 8 19.59 -5.99 -2.79
N VAL A 9 20.74 -5.32 -2.69
CA VAL A 9 20.98 -3.99 -3.25
C VAL A 9 22.19 -4.08 -4.16
N VAL A 10 21.99 -3.72 -5.43
CA VAL A 10 23.04 -3.77 -6.45
C VAL A 10 23.56 -2.36 -6.69
N SER A 11 24.89 -2.23 -6.78
CA SER A 11 25.59 -1.00 -7.14
C SER A 11 26.26 -1.14 -8.51
N GLY A 12 26.50 -0.02 -9.21
CA GLY A 12 27.20 -0.02 -10.49
C GLY A 12 26.30 -0.20 -11.72
N ALA A 13 25.01 -0.50 -11.52
CA ALA A 13 24.00 -0.49 -12.56
C ALA A 13 23.52 0.95 -12.86
N SER A 14 23.07 1.18 -14.08
CA SER A 14 22.34 2.39 -14.45
C SER A 14 20.99 2.44 -13.75
N ALA A 15 20.43 3.64 -13.57
CA ALA A 15 19.11 3.78 -12.97
C ALA A 15 18.08 2.95 -13.74
N TRP A 16 17.33 2.11 -13.01
CA TRP A 16 16.24 1.27 -13.53
C TRP A 16 16.68 0.14 -14.45
N GLU A 17 17.98 -0.13 -14.57
CA GLU A 17 18.50 -1.20 -15.42
C GLU A 17 17.92 -2.56 -15.02
N GLU A 18 17.60 -2.74 -13.74
CA GLU A 18 16.99 -3.95 -13.19
C GLU A 18 15.61 -4.28 -13.79
N ASP A 19 14.91 -3.30 -14.35
CA ASP A 19 13.60 -3.52 -14.97
C ASP A 19 13.68 -4.39 -16.24
N SER A 20 14.87 -4.49 -16.84
CA SER A 20 15.12 -5.30 -18.03
C SER A 20 15.71 -6.68 -17.73
N TRP A 21 16.07 -6.96 -16.47
CA TRP A 21 16.68 -8.23 -16.12
C TRP A 21 15.64 -9.34 -16.14
N LYS A 22 16.01 -10.50 -16.68
CA LYS A 22 15.15 -11.69 -16.73
C LYS A 22 15.73 -12.83 -15.91
N VAL A 23 17.04 -13.05 -16.02
CA VAL A 23 17.78 -14.04 -15.24
C VAL A 23 19.11 -13.43 -14.84
N ILE A 24 19.44 -13.51 -13.56
CA ILE A 24 20.72 -13.03 -13.03
C ILE A 24 21.42 -14.13 -12.21
N ARG A 25 22.73 -14.02 -12.09
CA ARG A 25 23.55 -14.84 -11.20
C ARG A 25 24.29 -13.95 -10.21
N ILE A 26 24.31 -14.37 -8.95
CA ILE A 26 25.07 -13.72 -7.87
C ILE A 26 25.82 -14.82 -7.14
N GLY A 27 27.16 -14.78 -7.17
CA GLY A 27 27.98 -15.91 -6.76
C GLY A 27 27.57 -17.19 -7.51
N ASP A 28 27.26 -18.26 -6.77
CA ASP A 28 26.82 -19.54 -7.35
C ASP A 28 25.29 -19.68 -7.48
N VAL A 29 24.51 -18.65 -7.12
CA VAL A 29 23.05 -18.72 -7.10
C VAL A 29 22.46 -18.02 -8.32
N VAL A 30 21.61 -18.74 -9.06
CA VAL A 30 20.86 -18.20 -10.20
C VAL A 30 19.46 -17.80 -9.75
N PHE A 31 19.03 -16.61 -10.16
CA PHE A 31 17.71 -16.07 -9.86
C PHE A 31 16.92 -15.79 -11.13
N ASP A 32 15.65 -16.17 -11.11
CA ASP A 32 14.64 -15.64 -12.03
C ASP A 32 14.14 -14.30 -11.52
N VAL A 33 14.12 -13.30 -12.40
CA VAL A 33 13.48 -12.01 -12.16
C VAL A 33 12.01 -12.16 -12.57
N VAL A 34 11.13 -12.30 -11.57
CA VAL A 34 9.76 -12.78 -11.81
C VAL A 34 8.82 -11.65 -12.14
N LYS A 35 8.90 -10.55 -11.38
CA LYS A 35 8.04 -9.39 -11.58
C LYS A 35 8.58 -8.14 -10.88
N PRO A 36 8.22 -6.95 -11.38
CA PRO A 36 8.35 -5.71 -10.63
C PRO A 36 7.69 -5.81 -9.26
N CYS A 37 8.21 -5.06 -8.31
CA CYS A 37 7.69 -5.04 -6.95
C CYS A 37 6.91 -3.76 -6.69
N SER A 38 5.60 -3.91 -6.69
CA SER A 38 4.64 -2.84 -6.45
C SER A 38 4.71 -2.33 -5.03
N ARG A 39 4.74 -1.02 -4.90
CA ARG A 39 5.00 -0.32 -3.64
C ARG A 39 3.71 0.17 -3.03
N CYS A 40 3.58 -0.12 -1.75
CA CYS A 40 2.43 0.29 -0.96
C CYS A 40 2.84 1.39 0.03
N ILE A 41 1.86 1.88 0.80
CA ILE A 41 2.04 2.93 1.80
C ILE A 41 3.16 2.65 2.82
N PHE A 42 3.55 1.39 3.04
CA PHE A 42 4.61 1.06 4.00
C PHE A 42 5.97 1.66 3.62
N THR A 43 6.19 2.00 2.35
CA THR A 43 7.40 2.74 1.94
C THR A 43 7.43 4.14 2.56
N THR A 44 6.28 4.71 2.94
CA THR A 44 6.17 6.03 3.58
C THR A 44 6.39 6.00 5.09
N VAL A 45 6.49 4.82 5.69
CA VAL A 45 6.73 4.67 7.13
C VAL A 45 8.24 4.67 7.38
N SER A 46 8.71 5.64 8.16
CA SER A 46 10.10 5.68 8.61
C SER A 46 10.44 4.42 9.43
N PRO A 47 11.47 3.64 9.06
CA PRO A 47 11.90 2.49 9.86
C PRO A 47 12.38 2.87 11.27
N GLU A 48 12.99 4.05 11.41
CA GLU A 48 13.51 4.55 12.68
C GLU A 48 12.39 5.05 13.61
N LYS A 49 11.44 5.83 13.06
CA LYS A 49 10.41 6.52 13.86
C LYS A 49 9.08 5.79 13.94
N GLY A 50 8.84 4.80 13.07
CA GLY A 50 7.55 4.11 12.97
C GLY A 50 6.40 5.00 12.51
N GLN A 51 6.68 6.22 12.04
CA GLN A 51 5.69 7.23 11.65
C GLN A 51 5.62 7.36 10.12
N LYS A 52 4.40 7.57 9.62
CA LYS A 52 4.15 7.87 8.20
C LYS A 52 4.67 9.26 7.87
N HIS A 53 5.25 9.42 6.68
CA HIS A 53 5.61 10.72 6.15
C HIS A 53 4.33 11.55 5.90
N PRO A 54 4.22 12.79 6.41
CA PRO A 54 2.98 13.57 6.32
C PRO A 54 2.57 13.87 4.87
N ALA A 55 3.55 14.00 3.96
CA ALA A 55 3.31 14.20 2.54
C ALA A 55 3.18 12.89 1.72
N GLY A 56 3.22 11.71 2.35
CA GLY A 56 3.15 10.42 1.65
C GLY A 56 4.40 10.05 0.84
N GLU A 57 5.56 10.63 1.16
CA GLU A 57 6.82 10.32 0.51
C GLU A 57 7.44 9.02 1.03
N PRO A 58 8.15 8.24 0.18
CA PRO A 58 8.54 8.54 -1.20
C PRO A 58 7.50 8.09 -2.25
N LEU A 59 6.37 7.54 -1.82
CA LEU A 59 5.38 6.95 -2.73
C LEU A 59 4.78 8.01 -3.68
N LYS A 60 4.53 9.21 -3.17
CA LYS A 60 4.07 10.35 -3.97
C LYS A 60 5.05 10.70 -5.09
N THR A 61 6.35 10.77 -4.79
CA THR A 61 7.37 10.98 -5.82
C THR A 61 7.38 9.85 -6.84
N LEU A 62 7.34 8.58 -6.39
CA LEU A 62 7.32 7.42 -7.30
C LEU A 62 6.09 7.45 -8.22
N GLN A 63 4.91 7.82 -7.73
CA GLN A 63 3.70 7.94 -8.55
C GLN A 63 3.89 8.88 -9.75
N SER A 64 4.74 9.91 -9.64
CA SER A 64 4.97 10.86 -10.73
C SER A 64 5.71 10.28 -11.95
N PHE A 65 6.37 9.11 -11.84
CA PHE A 65 7.13 8.54 -12.96
C PHE A 65 7.27 7.02 -12.98
N ARG A 66 6.85 6.31 -11.93
CA ARG A 66 6.94 4.85 -11.76
C ARG A 66 5.59 4.15 -11.74
N THR A 67 4.55 4.80 -12.26
CA THR A 67 3.23 4.19 -12.40
C THR A 67 3.20 3.37 -13.68
N ALA A 68 3.00 2.06 -13.55
CA ALA A 68 2.97 1.12 -14.67
C ALA A 68 1.72 1.37 -15.53
N GLN A 69 1.90 1.52 -16.84
CA GLN A 69 0.79 1.89 -17.74
C GLN A 69 -0.20 0.74 -17.99
N ASP A 70 0.19 -0.49 -17.73
CA ASP A 70 -0.63 -1.69 -17.95
C ASP A 70 -1.65 -1.92 -16.82
N ASN A 71 -1.29 -1.62 -15.57
CA ASN A 71 -2.10 -1.94 -14.40
C ASN A 71 -2.22 -0.82 -13.35
N GLY A 72 -1.48 0.28 -13.49
CA GLY A 72 -1.50 1.41 -12.55
C GLY A 72 -0.69 1.21 -11.27
N ASP A 73 0.04 0.10 -11.12
CA ASP A 73 0.87 -0.14 -9.94
C ASP A 73 2.09 0.80 -9.93
N VAL A 74 2.49 1.23 -8.73
CA VAL A 74 3.70 2.05 -8.54
C VAL A 74 4.86 1.13 -8.21
N ASP A 75 5.74 0.87 -9.19
CA ASP A 75 6.77 -0.17 -9.06
C ASP A 75 8.17 0.39 -8.77
N PHE A 76 8.89 -0.27 -7.87
CA PHE A 76 10.31 0.03 -7.59
C PHE A 76 11.03 -1.25 -7.18
N GLY A 77 12.11 -1.63 -7.86
CA GLY A 77 12.83 -2.89 -7.62
C GLY A 77 12.08 -4.13 -8.11
N GLN A 78 12.74 -5.29 -8.00
CA GLN A 78 12.31 -6.56 -8.61
C GLN A 78 12.15 -7.69 -7.58
N ASN A 79 11.19 -8.58 -7.80
CA ASN A 79 11.03 -9.82 -7.04
C ASN A 79 11.76 -10.97 -7.71
N LEU A 80 12.54 -11.72 -6.92
CA LEU A 80 13.40 -12.79 -7.41
C LEU A 80 12.99 -14.16 -6.85
N ILE A 81 13.18 -15.22 -7.64
CA ILE A 81 13.11 -16.62 -7.17
C ILE A 81 14.46 -17.29 -7.43
N ALA A 82 15.05 -17.87 -6.39
CA ALA A 82 16.28 -18.64 -6.52
C ALA A 82 15.99 -20.00 -7.18
N ARG A 83 16.76 -20.35 -8.22
CA ARG A 83 16.69 -21.66 -8.89
C ARG A 83 17.44 -22.75 -8.12
N ASN A 84 18.44 -22.36 -7.34
CA ASN A 84 19.25 -23.25 -6.53
C ASN A 84 19.56 -22.60 -5.18
N SER A 85 20.05 -23.41 -4.24
CA SER A 85 20.53 -22.93 -2.94
C SER A 85 22.03 -22.69 -2.97
N GLY A 86 22.50 -21.74 -2.18
CA GLY A 86 23.91 -21.38 -2.08
C GLY A 86 24.10 -20.20 -1.13
N VAL A 87 25.36 -19.78 -0.97
CA VAL A 87 25.71 -18.60 -0.17
C VAL A 87 26.10 -17.48 -1.11
N ILE A 88 25.45 -16.33 -0.95
CA ILE A 88 25.82 -15.07 -1.59
C ILE A 88 26.37 -14.11 -0.54
N ARG A 89 27.29 -13.24 -0.94
CA ARG A 89 27.98 -12.30 -0.06
C ARG A 89 27.94 -10.89 -0.65
N VAL A 90 28.04 -9.90 0.24
CA VAL A 90 28.28 -8.52 -0.18
C VAL A 90 29.61 -8.47 -0.92
N GLY A 91 29.60 -7.88 -2.11
CA GLY A 91 30.76 -7.82 -3.00
C GLY A 91 30.77 -8.86 -4.12
N ASP A 92 29.87 -9.85 -4.09
CA ASP A 92 29.70 -10.77 -5.23
C ASP A 92 29.22 -10.00 -6.46
N GLU A 93 29.78 -10.32 -7.63
CA GLU A 93 29.36 -9.74 -8.90
C GLU A 93 27.96 -10.24 -9.29
N VAL A 94 27.18 -9.32 -9.88
CA VAL A 94 25.88 -9.63 -10.47
C VAL A 94 26.07 -9.78 -11.97
N GLU A 95 25.83 -10.97 -12.48
CA GLU A 95 25.90 -11.26 -13.90
C GLU A 95 24.50 -11.39 -14.49
N ILE A 96 24.25 -10.69 -15.59
CA ILE A 96 22.97 -10.71 -16.29
C ILE A 96 23.00 -11.82 -17.34
N LEU A 97 22.32 -12.93 -17.07
CA LEU A 97 22.29 -14.10 -17.94
C LEU A 97 21.24 -13.98 -19.05
N ALA A 98 20.16 -13.23 -18.81
CA ALA A 98 19.14 -12.95 -19.79
C ALA A 98 18.41 -11.64 -19.46
N THR A 99 17.92 -10.96 -20.51
CA THR A 99 17.11 -9.75 -20.41
C THR A 99 15.71 -9.96 -21.01
N ALA A 100 14.80 -9.05 -20.67
CA ALA A 100 13.46 -8.91 -21.22
C ALA A 100 13.14 -7.42 -21.41
N PRO A 101 12.15 -7.08 -22.25
CA PRO A 101 11.64 -5.72 -22.32
C PRO A 101 11.14 -5.26 -20.95
N ALA A 102 11.57 -4.07 -20.52
CA ALA A 102 11.08 -3.44 -19.31
C ALA A 102 9.60 -3.03 -19.46
N LYS A 103 8.89 -2.96 -18.33
CA LYS A 103 7.57 -2.33 -18.29
C LYS A 103 7.66 -0.84 -18.65
N ILE A 104 6.57 -0.32 -19.21
CA ILE A 104 6.44 1.10 -19.52
C ILE A 104 5.83 1.81 -18.30
N TYR A 105 6.54 2.83 -17.82
CA TYR A 105 6.12 3.64 -16.70
C TYR A 105 5.81 5.08 -17.12
N GLY A 106 4.96 5.75 -16.33
CA GLY A 106 4.66 7.16 -16.48
C GLY A 106 4.18 7.79 -15.17
N ALA A 107 3.69 9.01 -15.28
CA ALA A 107 2.99 9.67 -14.19
C ALA A 107 1.62 9.02 -13.96
N ALA A 108 1.26 8.83 -12.69
CA ALA A 108 -0.12 8.52 -12.33
C ALA A 108 -1.05 9.61 -12.87
N ALA A 109 -2.21 9.21 -13.38
CA ALA A 109 -3.32 10.14 -13.55
C ALA A 109 -3.63 10.79 -12.19
N ALA A 110 -4.00 12.07 -12.20
CA ALA A 110 -4.08 12.94 -11.02
C ALA A 110 -4.70 12.27 -9.77
N ASP A 111 -4.04 12.52 -8.64
CA ASP A 111 -4.26 12.00 -7.28
C ASP A 111 -5.73 11.60 -6.97
N ASP A 112 -5.94 10.33 -6.58
CA ASP A 112 -7.24 9.79 -6.13
C ASP A 112 -7.59 10.19 -4.69
N THR A 113 -6.81 11.08 -4.08
CA THR A 113 -7.16 11.73 -2.82
C THR A 113 -8.40 12.59 -3.02
N VAL A 114 -9.48 12.22 -2.35
CA VAL A 114 -10.70 13.03 -2.33
C VAL A 114 -10.41 14.24 -1.44
N ASN A 115 -10.67 15.45 -1.96
CA ASN A 115 -10.63 16.66 -1.15
C ASN A 115 -11.63 16.51 0.01
N ILE A 116 -11.12 16.42 1.23
CA ILE A 116 -11.94 16.32 2.44
C ILE A 116 -12.56 17.70 2.69
N THR A 117 -13.85 17.85 2.43
CA THR A 117 -14.59 19.05 2.86
C THR A 117 -14.64 19.06 4.38
N GLN A 118 -14.14 20.13 5.02
CA GLN A 118 -14.26 20.29 6.47
C GLN A 118 -15.73 20.33 6.86
N GLN A 119 -16.18 19.31 7.59
CA GLN A 119 -17.53 19.25 8.16
C GLN A 119 -17.49 19.72 9.62
N PRO A 120 -18.55 20.39 10.11
CA PRO A 120 -18.68 20.70 11.52
C PRO A 120 -18.57 19.42 12.36
N ASP A 121 -17.86 19.51 13.49
CA ASP A 121 -17.71 18.40 14.41
C ASP A 121 -19.10 17.97 14.92
N ALA A 122 -19.42 16.69 14.73
CA ALA A 122 -20.70 16.13 15.05
C ALA A 122 -20.53 14.68 15.53
N ASN A 123 -21.32 14.34 16.54
CA ASN A 123 -21.42 12.96 17.02
C ASN A 123 -22.34 12.15 16.11
N VAL A 124 -21.99 10.88 15.92
CA VAL A 124 -22.80 9.90 15.19
C VAL A 124 -22.97 8.63 16.02
N ASP A 125 -24.07 7.92 15.84
CA ASP A 125 -24.26 6.61 16.46
C ASP A 125 -23.70 5.52 15.53
N ILE A 126 -22.90 4.62 16.08
CA ILE A 126 -22.28 3.51 15.34
C ILE A 126 -22.71 2.21 15.99
N ASP A 127 -23.39 1.36 15.23
CA ASP A 127 -23.75 -0.01 15.60
C ASP A 127 -22.78 -0.99 14.92
N TRP A 128 -22.01 -1.71 15.75
CA TRP A 128 -21.19 -2.84 15.32
C TRP A 128 -21.82 -4.14 15.81
N GLN A 129 -22.47 -4.90 14.92
CA GLN A 129 -23.04 -6.21 15.23
C GLN A 129 -23.96 -6.23 16.48
N GLY A 130 -24.74 -5.17 16.70
CA GLY A 130 -25.63 -4.99 17.85
C GLY A 130 -25.00 -4.25 19.02
N GLN A 131 -23.70 -3.94 18.97
CA GLN A 131 -23.03 -3.09 19.96
C GLN A 131 -23.03 -1.64 19.47
N ALA A 132 -23.96 -0.85 20.00
CA ALA A 132 -24.07 0.58 19.70
C ALA A 132 -23.15 1.41 20.61
N PHE A 133 -22.43 2.37 20.01
CA PHE A 133 -21.64 3.36 20.73
C PHE A 133 -21.66 4.70 20.01
N ARG A 134 -21.27 5.76 20.73
CA ARG A 134 -21.24 7.11 20.19
C ARG A 134 -19.86 7.43 19.62
N GLY A 135 -19.82 7.68 18.32
CA GLY A 135 -18.65 8.11 17.56
C GLY A 135 -18.75 9.56 17.09
N ASN A 136 -17.91 9.91 16.12
CA ASN A 136 -17.86 11.24 15.50
C ASN A 136 -17.56 11.17 13.99
N ASN A 137 -17.73 12.31 13.32
CA ASN A 137 -17.43 12.52 11.90
C ASN A 137 -16.01 13.08 11.64
N GLN A 138 -15.08 12.94 12.58
CA GLN A 138 -13.71 13.46 12.48
C GLN A 138 -12.65 12.35 12.40
N GLN A 139 -12.93 11.17 12.97
CA GLN A 139 -12.02 10.04 13.08
C GLN A 139 -12.40 8.90 12.12
N VAL A 140 -11.41 8.17 11.63
CA VAL A 140 -11.67 6.97 10.81
C VAL A 140 -12.33 5.87 11.63
N LEU A 141 -13.22 5.12 10.99
CA LEU A 141 -14.00 4.05 11.62
C LEU A 141 -13.14 3.02 12.35
N LEU A 142 -11.98 2.64 11.79
CA LEU A 142 -11.10 1.66 12.43
C LEU A 142 -10.67 2.08 13.84
N GLU A 143 -10.26 3.34 14.02
CA GLU A 143 -9.82 3.84 15.33
C GLU A 143 -10.97 3.93 16.32
N GLN A 144 -12.15 4.34 15.86
CA GLN A 144 -13.35 4.40 16.69
C GLN A 144 -13.77 3.01 17.17
N LEU A 145 -13.69 1.98 16.31
CA LEU A 145 -13.95 0.59 16.68
C LEU A 145 -12.90 0.06 17.68
N GLU A 146 -11.62 0.33 17.45
CA GLU A 146 -10.53 -0.09 18.35
C GLU A 146 -10.66 0.51 19.74
N ASN A 147 -11.07 1.79 19.85
CA ASN A 147 -11.31 2.45 21.13
C ASN A 147 -12.44 1.80 21.94
N GLN A 148 -13.36 1.08 21.28
CA GLN A 148 -14.40 0.28 21.94
C GLN A 148 -13.96 -1.18 22.17
N GLY A 149 -12.70 -1.52 21.91
CA GLY A 149 -12.15 -2.86 22.04
C GLY A 149 -12.51 -3.81 20.88
N ILE A 150 -13.14 -3.30 19.81
CA ILE A 150 -13.52 -4.10 18.64
C ILE A 150 -12.30 -4.27 17.74
N ARG A 151 -11.87 -5.52 17.55
CA ARG A 151 -10.67 -5.84 16.76
C ARG A 151 -11.03 -6.23 15.32
N ILE A 152 -10.78 -5.31 14.40
CA ILE A 152 -10.83 -5.58 12.96
C ILE A 152 -9.41 -5.89 12.46
N PRO A 153 -9.22 -6.92 11.61
CA PRO A 153 -7.91 -7.14 10.98
C PRO A 153 -7.46 -5.90 10.21
N TYR A 154 -6.21 -5.46 10.36
CA TYR A 154 -5.68 -4.35 9.58
C TYR A 154 -4.20 -4.59 9.25
N SER A 155 -3.72 -3.85 8.25
CA SER A 155 -2.31 -3.85 7.87
C SER A 155 -1.86 -2.43 7.50
N CYS A 156 -2.30 -1.90 6.35
CA CYS A 156 -1.74 -0.65 5.81
C CYS A 156 -2.26 0.64 6.47
N ARG A 157 -3.47 0.61 7.06
CA ARG A 157 -4.21 1.78 7.55
C ARG A 157 -4.22 2.96 6.56
N ALA A 158 -4.43 2.67 5.29
CA ALA A 158 -4.31 3.65 4.21
C ALA A 158 -5.30 3.41 3.06
N GLY A 159 -6.35 2.62 3.30
CA GLY A 159 -7.45 2.43 2.35
C GLY A 159 -7.10 1.66 1.07
N ILE A 160 -6.06 0.83 1.07
CA ILE A 160 -5.60 0.13 -0.14
C ILE A 160 -5.41 -1.39 0.00
N CYS A 161 -5.08 -1.91 1.20
CA CYS A 161 -4.74 -3.34 1.33
C CYS A 161 -5.94 -4.28 1.51
N GLY A 162 -7.14 -3.76 1.73
CA GLY A 162 -8.35 -4.57 1.93
C GLY A 162 -8.47 -5.31 3.27
N SER A 163 -7.41 -5.37 4.09
CA SER A 163 -7.43 -6.14 5.36
C SER A 163 -8.52 -5.69 6.33
N CYS A 164 -8.80 -4.39 6.39
CA CYS A 164 -9.81 -3.80 7.28
C CYS A 164 -11.21 -3.70 6.68
N ARG A 165 -11.50 -4.54 5.68
CA ARG A 165 -12.80 -4.56 5.01
C ARG A 165 -13.88 -4.99 6.00
N VAL A 166 -15.00 -4.28 5.95
CA VAL A 166 -16.23 -4.57 6.70
C VAL A 166 -17.42 -4.26 5.80
N GLN A 167 -18.59 -4.81 6.10
CA GLN A 167 -19.83 -4.51 5.39
C GLN A 167 -20.52 -3.29 6.01
N LEU A 168 -20.89 -2.32 5.18
CA LEU A 168 -21.80 -1.25 5.53
C LEU A 168 -23.24 -1.69 5.25
N LEU A 169 -24.04 -1.85 6.31
CA LEU A 169 -25.43 -2.28 6.21
C LEU A 169 -26.38 -1.08 6.07
N GLU A 170 -26.15 -0.03 6.86
CA GLU A 170 -26.95 1.19 6.88
C GLU A 170 -26.06 2.41 7.13
N GLY A 171 -26.43 3.55 6.54
CA GLY A 171 -25.74 4.84 6.73
C GLY A 171 -24.77 5.21 5.62
N GLU A 172 -24.08 6.34 5.81
CA GLU A 172 -23.14 6.91 4.84
C GLU A 172 -21.79 7.20 5.49
N VAL A 173 -20.71 6.94 4.74
CA VAL A 173 -19.34 7.29 5.12
C VAL A 173 -18.72 8.22 4.08
N THR A 174 -17.77 9.04 4.52
CA THR A 174 -16.90 9.83 3.66
C THR A 174 -15.57 9.09 3.50
N PRO A 175 -15.23 8.60 2.30
CA PRO A 175 -13.96 7.92 2.07
C PRO A 175 -12.80 8.91 1.90
N LEU A 176 -11.66 8.61 2.52
CA LEU A 176 -10.40 9.36 2.34
C LEU A 176 -9.68 8.98 1.03
N LYS A 177 -10.06 7.84 0.43
CA LYS A 177 -9.57 7.35 -0.87
C LYS A 177 -10.70 6.66 -1.61
N LYS A 178 -10.73 6.79 -2.94
CA LYS A 178 -11.73 6.12 -3.78
C LYS A 178 -11.74 4.60 -3.59
N SER A 179 -10.55 3.98 -3.47
CA SER A 179 -10.37 2.54 -3.21
C SER A 179 -10.91 2.05 -1.87
N ALA A 180 -11.35 2.93 -0.98
CA ALA A 180 -11.93 2.57 0.32
C ALA A 180 -13.39 2.11 0.22
N MET A 181 -14.06 2.34 -0.90
CA MET A 181 -15.44 1.92 -1.15
C MET A 181 -15.44 0.76 -2.15
N GLY A 182 -16.12 -0.33 -1.82
CA GLY A 182 -16.44 -1.42 -2.73
C GLY A 182 -17.82 -1.24 -3.37
N ASP A 183 -18.02 -1.82 -4.56
CA ASP A 183 -19.30 -1.78 -5.28
C ASP A 183 -20.37 -2.70 -4.64
N ASP A 184 -19.97 -3.58 -3.73
CA ASP A 184 -20.78 -4.57 -3.00
C ASP A 184 -21.27 -4.05 -1.64
N GLY A 185 -21.10 -2.76 -1.35
CA GLY A 185 -21.41 -2.16 -0.06
C GLY A 185 -20.37 -2.46 1.03
N THR A 186 -19.23 -3.05 0.68
CA THR A 186 -18.10 -3.14 1.60
C THR A 186 -17.31 -1.84 1.66
N ILE A 187 -16.72 -1.56 2.81
CA ILE A 187 -15.89 -0.38 3.04
C ILE A 187 -14.58 -0.74 3.75
N LEU A 188 -13.54 0.06 3.56
CA LEU A 188 -12.28 -0.04 4.29
C LEU A 188 -12.30 0.90 5.48
N CYS A 189 -12.66 0.39 6.67
CA CYS A 189 -12.84 1.22 7.87
C CYS A 189 -11.62 2.07 8.26
N CYS A 190 -10.40 1.69 7.85
CA CYS A 190 -9.20 2.51 8.08
C CYS A 190 -9.11 3.80 7.24
N SER A 191 -10.04 4.00 6.32
CA SER A 191 -10.03 5.10 5.35
C SER A 191 -11.44 5.63 5.07
N CYS A 192 -12.38 5.40 5.99
CA CYS A 192 -13.75 5.88 5.93
C CYS A 192 -14.10 6.57 7.25
N VAL A 193 -14.62 7.79 7.16
CA VAL A 193 -15.11 8.59 8.30
C VAL A 193 -16.64 8.57 8.27
N PRO A 194 -17.33 8.35 9.40
CA PRO A 194 -18.79 8.40 9.43
C PRO A 194 -19.36 9.75 8.99
N LYS A 195 -20.43 9.74 8.19
CA LYS A 195 -21.19 10.94 7.81
C LYS A 195 -22.58 10.96 8.47
N THR A 196 -23.18 9.80 8.66
CA THR A 196 -24.46 9.60 9.36
C THR A 196 -24.33 8.50 10.40
N ALA A 197 -25.43 8.15 11.08
CA ALA A 197 -25.47 6.95 11.91
C ALA A 197 -25.24 5.69 11.05
N LEU A 198 -24.46 4.75 11.58
CA LEU A 198 -23.97 3.60 10.82
C LEU A 198 -24.39 2.28 11.46
N LYS A 199 -24.60 1.28 10.60
CA LYS A 199 -24.70 -0.12 11.00
C LYS A 199 -23.71 -0.95 10.22
N LEU A 200 -22.86 -1.67 10.93
CA LEU A 200 -21.70 -2.38 10.39
C LEU A 200 -21.71 -3.84 10.82
N THR A 201 -21.23 -4.70 9.93
CA THR A 201 -20.87 -6.08 10.27
C THR A 201 -19.53 -6.44 9.65
N ARG A 202 -18.92 -7.50 10.15
CA ARG A 202 -17.72 -8.10 9.58
C ARG A 202 -17.94 -8.54 8.14
#